data_AF-A0A3C0P000-F1
#
_entry.id   AF-A0A3C0P000-F1
#
_cell.length_a   1.000
_cell.length_b   1.000
_cell.length_c   1.000
_cell.angle_alpha   90.00
_cell.angle_beta   90.00
_cell.angle_gamma   90.00
#
_symmetry.space_group_name_H-M   'P 1'
#
loop_
_entity.id
_entity.type
_entity.pdbx_description
1 polymer ?
#
loop_
_entity_poly.entity_id
_entity_poly.type
_entity_poly.pdbx_seq_one_letter_code
_entity_poly.pdbx_strand_id
1 'polypeptide(L)'
;TTGKPDMTMLEKIIFTADYIEPNRNKAPNLDEIRKLAFEDIDRCVCKILSDTIEYLSANPKSMDPTTVRAYEYYKRKTGGL
;
A
#
# COMPACT_ATOMS: atom_id res chain seq x y z
N THR A 1 -4.62 6.12 -4.59
CA THR A 1 -4.57 7.21 -3.57
C THR A 1 -3.20 7.21 -2.89
N THR A 2 -2.81 8.26 -2.16
CA THR A 2 -1.46 8.36 -1.52
C THR A 2 -1.34 7.66 -0.16
N GLY A 3 -2.48 7.42 0.52
CA GLY A 3 -2.50 6.93 1.90
C GLY A 3 -2.01 7.99 2.90
N LYS A 4 -1.98 7.64 4.19
CA LYS A 4 -1.35 8.47 5.24
C LYS A 4 -0.85 7.61 6.41
N PRO A 5 0.03 8.14 7.27
CA PRO A 5 0.31 7.52 8.56
C PRO A 5 -0.97 7.33 9.37
N ASP A 6 -1.04 6.25 10.14
CA ASP A 6 -2.14 5.98 11.07
C ASP A 6 -3.54 6.09 10.44
N MET A 7 -3.76 5.33 9.36
CA MET A 7 -5.10 5.25 8.79
C MET A 7 -6.03 4.49 9.73
N THR A 8 -7.23 5.03 9.91
CA THR A 8 -8.34 4.32 10.55
C THR A 8 -8.66 3.05 9.79
N MET A 9 -9.40 2.14 10.42
CA MET A 9 -9.81 0.90 9.74
C MET A 9 -10.55 1.17 8.43
N LEU A 10 -11.47 2.14 8.40
CA LEU A 10 -12.21 2.51 7.19
C LEU A 10 -11.28 3.03 6.09
N GLU A 11 -10.35 3.92 6.43
CA GLU A 11 -9.39 4.46 5.46
C GLU A 11 -8.51 3.34 4.86
N LYS A 12 -8.06 2.38 5.69
CA LYS A 12 -7.34 1.20 5.19
C LYS A 12 -8.18 0.36 4.25
N ILE A 13 -9.44 0.11 4.59
CA ILE A 13 -10.37 -0.65 3.73
C ILE A 13 -10.51 0.03 2.36
N ILE A 14 -10.79 1.34 2.33
CA ILE A 14 -10.97 2.08 1.07
C ILE A 14 -9.66 2.13 0.26
N PHE A 15 -8.53 2.38 0.92
CA PHE A 15 -7.22 2.41 0.28
C PHE A 15 -6.86 1.06 -0.35
N THR A 16 -7.02 -0.03 0.40
CA THR A 16 -6.73 -1.38 -0.09
C THR A 16 -7.70 -1.80 -1.18
N ALA A 17 -9.00 -1.51 -1.04
CA ALA A 17 -10.01 -1.87 -2.03
C ALA A 17 -9.74 -1.26 -3.41
N ASP A 18 -9.34 0.01 -3.50
CA ASP A 18 -8.95 0.67 -4.77
C ASP A 18 -7.80 -0.06 -5.49
N TYR A 19 -6.89 -0.66 -4.71
CA TYR A 19 -5.72 -1.36 -5.24
C TYR A 19 -6.02 -2.81 -5.64
N ILE A 20 -6.87 -3.52 -4.90
CA ILE A 20 -7.08 -4.98 -5.09
C ILE A 20 -8.31 -5.33 -5.93
N GLU A 21 -9.10 -4.34 -6.37
CA GLU A 21 -10.37 -4.56 -7.05
C GLU A 21 -10.23 -5.50 -8.27
N PRO A 22 -11.28 -6.27 -8.62
CA PRO A 22 -11.18 -7.38 -9.58
C PRO A 22 -10.64 -7.00 -10.97
N ASN A 23 -10.85 -5.77 -11.40
CA ASN A 23 -10.41 -5.27 -12.71
C ASN A 23 -8.95 -4.77 -12.71
N ARG A 24 -8.27 -4.69 -11.56
CA ARG A 24 -6.82 -4.47 -11.50
C ARG A 24 -6.10 -5.73 -11.96
N ASN A 25 -5.18 -5.55 -12.92
CA ASN A 25 -4.42 -6.65 -13.53
C ASN A 25 -2.97 -6.30 -13.94
N LYS A 26 -2.49 -5.10 -13.60
CA LYS A 26 -1.17 -4.61 -14.03
C LYS A 26 -0.03 -4.88 -13.05
N ALA A 27 -0.34 -5.00 -11.76
CA ALA A 27 0.66 -5.30 -10.75
C ALA A 27 0.92 -6.83 -10.72
N PRO A 28 2.18 -7.28 -10.76
CA PRO A 28 2.55 -8.69 -10.95
C PRO A 28 2.18 -9.58 -9.76
N ASN A 29 1.94 -9.00 -8.59
CA ASN A 29 1.74 -9.65 -7.30
C ASN A 29 0.33 -9.45 -6.73
N LEU A 30 -0.66 -9.13 -7.56
CA LEU A 30 -2.02 -8.85 -7.09
C LEU A 30 -2.67 -10.00 -6.32
N ASP A 31 -2.40 -11.25 -6.68
CA ASP A 31 -3.00 -12.40 -5.98
C ASP A 31 -2.46 -12.54 -4.54
N GLU A 32 -1.17 -12.27 -4.35
CA GLU A 32 -0.55 -12.21 -3.02
C GLU A 32 -1.15 -11.06 -2.19
N ILE A 33 -1.28 -9.87 -2.79
CA ILE A 33 -1.83 -8.70 -2.09
C ILE A 33 -3.31 -8.91 -1.75
N ARG A 34 -4.09 -9.52 -2.66
CA ARG A 34 -5.50 -9.87 -2.42
C ARG A 34 -5.62 -10.81 -1.23
N LYS A 35 -4.79 -11.84 -1.16
CA LYS A 35 -4.76 -12.75 0.00
C LYS A 35 -4.39 -12.00 1.29
N LEU A 36 -3.32 -11.22 1.25
CA LEU A 36 -2.83 -10.47 2.40
C LEU A 36 -3.86 -9.47 2.95
N ALA A 37 -4.69 -8.87 2.08
CA ALA A 37 -5.76 -7.96 2.48
C ALA A 37 -6.77 -8.59 3.46
N PHE A 38 -6.99 -9.91 3.37
CA PHE A 38 -7.90 -10.64 4.26
C PHE A 38 -7.18 -11.32 5.44
N GLU A 39 -5.84 -11.34 5.46
CA GLU A 39 -5.05 -11.91 6.55
C GLU A 39 -4.57 -10.82 7.53
N ASP A 40 -3.99 -9.74 6.99
CA ASP A 40 -3.47 -8.61 7.77
C ASP A 40 -3.49 -7.33 6.92
N ILE A 41 -4.48 -6.48 7.20
CA ILE A 41 -4.68 -5.24 6.44
C ILE A 41 -3.55 -4.23 6.64
N ASP A 42 -2.88 -4.21 7.81
CA ASP A 42 -1.75 -3.29 8.04
C ASP A 42 -0.54 -3.72 7.20
N ARG A 43 -0.28 -5.04 7.10
CA ARG A 43 0.74 -5.59 6.19
C ARG A 43 0.38 -5.40 4.73
N CYS A 44 -0.90 -5.56 4.37
CA CYS A 44 -1.38 -5.30 3.01
C CYS A 44 -1.14 -3.84 2.61
N VAL A 45 -1.49 -2.89 3.48
CA VAL A 45 -1.23 -1.46 3.24
C VAL A 45 0.27 -1.19 3.09
N CYS A 46 1.10 -1.79 3.97
CA CYS A 46 2.55 -1.67 3.87
C CYS A 46 3.08 -2.14 2.51
N LYS A 47 2.59 -3.30 2.02
CA LYS A 47 2.99 -3.89 0.75
C LYS A 47 2.58 -3.01 -0.43
N ILE A 48 1.33 -2.54 -0.46
CA ILE A 48 0.83 -1.64 -1.50
C ILE A 48 1.66 -0.34 -1.58
N LEU A 49 2.01 0.24 -0.43
CA LEU A 49 2.85 1.45 -0.37
C LEU A 49 4.27 1.19 -0.86
N SER A 50 4.86 0.05 -0.50
CA SER A 50 6.17 -0.38 -1.03
C SER A 50 6.16 -0.48 -2.55
N ASP A 51 5.17 -1.18 -3.10
CA ASP A 51 5.05 -1.39 -4.55
C ASP A 51 4.78 -0.06 -5.29
N THR A 52 4.04 0.85 -4.66
CA THR A 52 3.80 2.20 -5.18
C THR A 52 5.09 3.02 -5.22
N ILE A 53 5.91 2.95 -4.16
CA ILE A 53 7.20 3.65 -4.10
C ILE A 53 8.16 3.09 -5.16
N GLU A 54 8.23 1.76 -5.30
CA GLU A 54 9.06 1.10 -6.31
C GLU A 54 8.64 1.53 -7.72
N TYR A 55 7.34 1.51 -8.02
CA TYR A 55 6.80 1.94 -9.31
C TYR A 55 7.13 3.40 -9.64
N LEU A 56 7.07 4.31 -8.65
CA LEU A 56 7.34 5.73 -8.86
C LEU A 56 8.83 6.09 -8.77
N SER A 57 9.69 5.17 -8.32
CA SER A 57 11.13 5.43 -8.14
C SER A 57 11.85 5.82 -9.44
N ALA A 58 11.35 5.37 -10.59
CA ALA A 58 11.83 5.75 -11.92
C ALA A 58 11.58 7.24 -12.26
N ASN A 59 10.63 7.90 -11.59
CA ASN A 59 10.38 9.33 -11.73
C ASN A 59 10.08 9.97 -10.35
N PRO A 60 11.11 10.27 -9.55
CA PRO A 60 10.95 10.72 -8.16
C PRO A 60 10.11 11.99 -7.98
N LYS A 61 10.02 12.85 -9.01
CA LYS A 61 9.20 14.07 -8.98
C LYS A 61 7.70 13.77 -8.89
N SER A 62 7.28 12.55 -9.22
CA SER A 62 5.89 12.11 -9.13
C SER A 62 5.51 11.54 -7.75
N MET A 63 6.48 11.40 -6.85
CA MET A 63 6.27 10.79 -5.55
C MET A 63 5.78 11.82 -4.52
N ASP A 64 4.54 11.64 -4.05
CA ASP A 64 4.01 12.46 -2.95
C ASP A 64 4.71 12.08 -1.62
N PRO A 65 5.26 13.05 -0.86
CA PRO A 65 5.92 12.79 0.42
C PRO A 65 5.06 12.05 1.44
N THR A 66 3.73 12.18 1.35
CA THR A 66 2.77 11.49 2.22
C THR A 66 2.81 9.98 2.02
N THR A 67 3.04 9.52 0.79
CA THR A 67 3.20 8.09 0.46
C THR A 67 4.39 7.50 1.21
N VAL A 68 5.52 8.22 1.21
CA VAL A 68 6.74 7.81 1.92
C VAL A 68 6.51 7.79 3.42
N ARG A 69 5.88 8.83 3.98
CA ARG A 69 5.55 8.86 5.42
C ARG A 69 4.61 7.72 5.83
N ALA A 70 3.61 7.43 4.99
CA ALA A 70 2.70 6.31 5.22
C ALA A 70 3.47 4.99 5.22
N TYR A 71 4.32 4.76 4.20
CA TYR A 71 5.13 3.55 4.11
C TYR A 71 6.00 3.35 5.36
N GLU A 72 6.74 4.39 5.77
CA GLU A 72 7.59 4.33 6.96
C GLU A 72 6.81 4.05 8.25
N TYR A 73 5.59 4.60 8.37
CA TYR A 73 4.70 4.29 9.49
C TYR A 73 4.32 2.80 9.51
N TYR A 74 3.83 2.27 8.38
CA TYR A 74 3.36 0.89 8.31
C TYR A 74 4.49 -0.13 8.37
N LYS A 75 5.66 0.20 7.82
CA LYS A 75 6.87 -0.62 7.92
C LYS A 75 7.27 -0.82 9.39
N ARG A 76 7.29 0.24 10.19
CA ARG A 76 7.54 0.13 11.64
C ARG A 76 6.45 -0.65 12.35
N LYS A 77 5.17 -0.38 12.03
CA LYS A 77 4.02 -1.03 12.66
C LYS A 77 4.00 -2.54 12.43
N THR A 78 4.49 -3.00 11.29
CA THR A 78 4.44 -4.41 10.87
C THR A 78 5.73 -5.19 11.16
N GLY A 79 6.70 -4.57 11.83
CA GLY A 79 7.98 -5.21 12.20
C GLY A 79 9.02 -5.24 11.07
N GLY A 80 8.79 -4.49 9.99
CA GLY A 80 9.59 -4.56 8.77
C GLY A 80 9.25 -5.81 7.96
N LEU A 81 8.82 -5.61 6.71
CA LEU A 81 8.92 -6.66 5.70
C LEU A 81 10.39 -6.87 5.30
#